data_AF-A0A7C9F416-F1
#
_entry.id   AF-A0A7C9F416-F1
#
_cell.length_a   1.000
_cell.length_b   1.000
_cell.length_c   1.000
_cell.angle_alpha   90.00
_cell.angle_beta   90.00
_cell.angle_gamma   90.00
#
_symmetry.space_group_name_H-M   'P 1'
#
loop_
_entity.id
_entity.type
_entity.pdbx_description
1 polymer ?
#
loop_
_entity_poly.entity_id
_entity_poly.type
_entity_poly.pdbx_seq_one_letter_code
_entity_poly.pdbx_strand_id
1 'polypeptide(L)'
;PQDIANCVDRFYNDFVVSMSDDLHTPVVLGALSDPLKTINDFLHTRKGKKRELRAESLAALEKTIRNVLTVLGLMPSSYSLALHQLREKALKRAKLSEDKVVQKIVERDAARKNKEYEKSDSIRKESAAMGIALMDSPDGTTWRPVVPSALQQELASAS
;
A
#
# COMPACT_ATOMS: atom_id res chain seq x y z
N PRO A 1 6.77 -23.63 1.03
CA PRO A 1 5.66 -24.24 0.25
C PRO A 1 5.88 -24.04 -1.25
N GLN A 2 5.49 -24.99 -2.11
CA GLN A 2 5.81 -24.96 -3.54
C GLN A 2 5.23 -23.73 -4.25
N ASP A 3 4.02 -23.32 -3.91
CA ASP A 3 3.37 -22.13 -4.49
C ASP A 3 4.14 -20.83 -4.16
N ILE A 4 4.74 -20.76 -2.97
CA ILE A 4 5.57 -19.60 -2.58
C ILE A 4 6.90 -19.61 -3.31
N ALA A 5 7.53 -20.78 -3.45
CA ALA A 5 8.74 -20.92 -4.27
C ALA A 5 8.46 -20.48 -5.71
N ASN A 6 7.38 -20.98 -6.32
CA ASN A 6 6.95 -20.58 -7.65
C ASN A 6 6.67 -19.07 -7.77
N CYS A 7 6.07 -18.45 -6.74
CA CYS A 7 5.82 -17.01 -6.71
C CYS A 7 7.14 -16.21 -6.72
N VAL A 8 8.10 -16.63 -5.89
CA VAL A 8 9.44 -16.04 -5.81
C VAL A 8 10.18 -16.20 -7.14
N ASP A 9 10.21 -17.41 -7.70
CA ASP A 9 10.92 -17.73 -8.94
C ASP A 9 10.33 -16.94 -10.12
N ARG A 10 9.00 -16.88 -10.22
CA ARG A 10 8.33 -16.09 -11.26
C ARG A 10 8.67 -14.61 -11.13
N PHE A 11 8.53 -14.04 -9.94
CA PHE A 11 8.85 -12.62 -9.71
C PHE A 11 10.33 -12.31 -10.03
N TYR A 12 11.25 -13.19 -9.64
CA TYR A 12 12.66 -13.02 -9.94
C TYR A 12 12.95 -13.15 -11.44
N ASN A 13 12.29 -14.08 -12.14
CA ASN A 13 12.42 -14.22 -13.59
C ASN A 13 11.87 -12.99 -14.33
N ASP A 14 10.68 -12.50 -13.95
CA ASP A 14 10.09 -11.27 -14.51
C ASP A 14 11.04 -10.08 -14.33
N PHE A 15 11.68 -9.98 -13.16
CA PHE A 15 12.73 -8.99 -12.90
C PHE A 15 13.93 -9.13 -13.83
N VAL A 16 14.53 -10.33 -13.93
CA VAL A 16 15.74 -10.56 -14.75
C VAL A 16 15.46 -10.31 -16.22
N VAL A 17 14.36 -10.84 -16.76
CA VAL A 17 13.98 -10.66 -18.16
C VAL A 17 13.73 -9.19 -18.46
N SER A 18 12.91 -8.51 -17.64
CA SER A 18 12.56 -7.10 -17.88
C SER A 18 13.75 -6.16 -17.70
N MET A 19 14.66 -6.44 -16.75
CA MET A 19 15.86 -5.61 -16.58
C MET A 19 16.93 -5.88 -17.63
N SER A 20 16.96 -7.08 -18.21
CA SER A 20 17.86 -7.40 -19.32
C SER A 20 17.35 -6.85 -20.66
N ASP A 21 16.05 -6.59 -20.76
CA ASP A 21 15.40 -5.97 -21.90
C ASP A 21 15.18 -4.47 -21.65
N ASP A 22 16.17 -3.66 -22.03
CA ASP A 22 16.13 -2.18 -21.98
C ASP A 22 15.77 -1.59 -20.60
N LEU A 23 16.14 -2.27 -19.51
CA LEU A 23 15.86 -1.82 -18.14
C LEU A 23 14.39 -1.45 -17.92
N HIS A 24 13.46 -2.30 -18.38
CA HIS A 24 12.02 -2.07 -18.34
C HIS A 24 11.46 -2.10 -16.89
N THR A 25 11.78 -1.07 -16.11
CA THR A 25 11.39 -0.94 -14.69
C THR A 25 9.87 -0.90 -14.44
N PRO A 26 9.00 -0.39 -15.32
CA PRO A 26 7.56 -0.41 -15.07
C PRO A 26 6.99 -1.82 -14.88
N VAL A 27 7.45 -2.79 -15.67
CA VAL A 27 7.03 -4.20 -15.57
C VAL A 27 7.50 -4.80 -14.25
N VAL A 28 8.75 -4.53 -13.87
CA VAL A 28 9.29 -4.98 -12.56
C VAL A 28 8.47 -4.42 -11.39
N LEU A 29 8.12 -3.14 -11.44
CA LEU A 29 7.31 -2.49 -10.41
C LEU A 29 5.89 -3.07 -10.36
N GLY A 30 5.30 -3.39 -11.51
CA GLY A 30 4.01 -4.08 -11.59
C GLY A 30 4.07 -5.50 -10.99
N ALA A 31 5.14 -6.23 -11.27
CA ALA A 31 5.35 -7.60 -10.81
C ALA A 31 5.48 -7.72 -9.27
N LEU A 32 5.78 -6.61 -8.56
CA LEU A 32 5.77 -6.57 -7.09
C LEU A 32 4.38 -6.80 -6.48
N SER A 33 3.30 -6.59 -7.23
CA SER A 33 1.92 -6.70 -6.73
C SER A 33 1.62 -8.09 -6.14
N ASP A 34 2.00 -9.15 -6.84
CA ASP A 34 1.73 -10.54 -6.44
C ASP A 34 2.46 -10.97 -5.14
N PRO A 35 3.78 -10.79 -5.00
CA PRO A 35 4.47 -11.13 -3.77
C PRO A 35 4.02 -10.24 -2.60
N LEU A 36 3.75 -8.94 -2.81
CA LEU A 36 3.21 -8.06 -1.77
C LEU A 36 1.81 -8.46 -1.33
N LYS A 37 0.93 -8.86 -2.26
CA LYS A 37 -0.39 -9.42 -1.94
C LYS A 37 -0.27 -10.68 -1.10
N THR A 38 0.66 -11.57 -1.45
CA THR A 38 0.93 -12.79 -0.69
C THR A 38 1.40 -12.49 0.73
N ILE A 39 2.29 -11.50 0.91
CA ILE A 39 2.71 -11.03 2.24
C ILE A 39 1.51 -10.49 3.03
N ASN A 40 0.68 -9.64 2.42
CA ASN A 40 -0.51 -9.10 3.07
C ASN A 40 -1.48 -10.22 3.51
N ASP A 41 -1.68 -11.23 2.68
CA ASP A 41 -2.52 -12.38 3.01
C ASP A 41 -1.98 -13.13 4.23
N PHE A 42 -0.67 -13.34 4.30
CA PHE A 42 -0.02 -13.96 5.46
C PHE A 42 -0.11 -13.12 6.73
N LEU A 43 0.00 -11.79 6.62
CA LEU A 43 -0.02 -10.91 7.79
C LEU A 43 -1.43 -10.67 8.33
N HIS A 44 -2.44 -10.59 7.47
CA HIS A 44 -3.75 -10.05 7.86
C HIS A 44 -4.91 -11.07 7.79
N THR A 45 -4.81 -12.12 6.98
CA THR A 45 -5.94 -13.08 6.85
C THR A 45 -5.85 -14.20 7.90
N ARG A 46 -7.01 -14.72 8.33
CA ARG A 46 -7.06 -15.88 9.26
C ARG A 46 -6.38 -17.11 8.67
N LYS A 47 -6.59 -17.38 7.37
CA LYS A 47 -6.00 -18.52 6.65
C LYS A 47 -4.49 -18.36 6.54
N GLY A 48 -4.01 -17.19 6.12
CA GLY A 48 -2.58 -16.89 5.98
C GLY A 48 -1.84 -16.98 7.32
N LYS A 49 -2.47 -16.51 8.42
CA LYS A 49 -1.87 -16.59 9.76
C LYS A 49 -1.62 -18.01 10.26
N LYS A 50 -2.44 -18.98 9.84
CA LYS A 50 -2.35 -20.40 10.24
C LYS A 50 -1.54 -21.26 9.27
N ARG A 51 -0.95 -20.66 8.23
CA ARG A 51 -0.25 -21.40 7.20
C ARG A 51 1.05 -22.01 7.72
N GLU A 52 1.36 -23.23 7.29
CA GLU A 52 2.65 -23.86 7.55
C GLU A 52 3.79 -23.11 6.84
N LEU A 53 4.97 -23.16 7.44
CA LEU A 53 6.19 -22.49 6.94
C LEU A 53 5.99 -20.99 6.67
N ARG A 54 5.10 -20.33 7.42
CA ARG A 54 4.74 -18.92 7.20
C ARG A 54 5.94 -18.00 7.39
N ALA A 55 6.75 -18.22 8.41
CA ALA A 55 7.90 -17.36 8.71
C ALA A 55 8.96 -17.45 7.60
N GLU A 56 9.26 -18.67 7.16
CA GLU A 56 10.18 -18.97 6.08
C GLU A 56 9.68 -18.40 4.74
N SER A 57 8.38 -18.52 4.49
CA SER A 57 7.75 -17.97 3.29
C SER A 57 7.80 -16.44 3.28
N LEU A 58 7.54 -15.79 4.41
CA LEU A 58 7.68 -14.33 4.56
C LEU A 58 9.13 -13.89 4.36
N ALA A 59 10.09 -14.58 4.96
CA ALA A 59 11.52 -14.28 4.81
C ALA A 59 11.99 -14.42 3.35
N ALA A 60 11.54 -15.45 2.64
CA ALA A 60 11.88 -15.66 1.23
C ALA A 60 11.32 -14.54 0.32
N LEU A 61 10.05 -14.17 0.51
CA LEU A 61 9.41 -13.08 -0.22
C LEU A 61 10.08 -11.74 0.08
N GLU A 62 10.31 -11.45 1.37
CA GLU A 62 10.99 -10.23 1.81
C GLU A 62 12.38 -10.11 1.20
N LYS A 63 13.20 -11.17 1.27
CA LYS A 63 14.54 -11.20 0.70
C LYS A 63 14.53 -10.89 -0.79
N THR A 64 13.62 -11.51 -1.53
CA THR A 64 13.53 -11.33 -2.99
C THR A 64 13.11 -9.90 -3.35
N ILE A 65 12.11 -9.36 -2.66
CA ILE A 65 11.68 -7.96 -2.84
C ILE A 65 12.82 -6.99 -2.52
N ARG A 66 13.54 -7.18 -1.40
CA ARG A 66 14.69 -6.34 -1.03
C ARG A 66 15.80 -6.37 -2.07
N ASN A 67 16.10 -7.53 -2.64
CA ASN A 67 17.10 -7.65 -3.70
C ASN A 67 16.71 -6.81 -4.92
N VAL A 68 15.47 -6.94 -5.39
CA VAL A 68 14.95 -6.16 -6.53
C VAL A 68 14.97 -4.67 -6.23
N LEU A 69 14.46 -4.24 -5.07
CA LEU A 69 14.47 -2.83 -4.68
C LEU A 69 15.89 -2.27 -4.52
N THR A 70 16.86 -3.07 -4.09
CA THR A 70 18.27 -2.67 -4.00
C THR A 70 18.82 -2.34 -5.39
N VAL A 71 18.58 -3.21 -6.38
CA VAL A 71 19.04 -2.99 -7.76
C VAL A 71 18.37 -1.77 -8.38
N LEU A 72 17.07 -1.57 -8.12
CA LEU A 72 16.34 -0.40 -8.60
C LEU A 72 16.70 0.90 -7.86
N GLY A 73 17.53 0.85 -6.80
CA GLY A 73 17.84 2.03 -5.98
C GLY A 73 16.66 2.56 -5.17
N LEU A 74 15.67 1.71 -4.86
CA LEU A 74 14.42 2.06 -4.17
C LEU A 74 14.37 1.62 -2.71
N MET A 75 15.50 1.12 -2.17
CA MET A 75 15.58 0.73 -0.77
C MET A 75 15.58 1.94 0.16
N PRO A 76 14.58 2.09 1.06
CA PRO A 76 14.58 3.18 2.02
C PRO A 76 15.61 2.92 3.13
N SER A 77 16.24 3.98 3.64
CA SER A 77 17.11 3.90 4.83
C SER A 77 16.34 3.45 6.08
N SER A 78 15.05 3.76 6.13
CA SER A 78 14.11 3.26 7.14
C SER A 78 12.67 3.31 6.61
N TYR A 79 11.91 2.23 6.81
CA TYR A 79 10.50 2.19 6.43
C TYR A 79 9.64 3.18 7.21
N SER A 80 9.97 3.44 8.49
CA SER A 80 9.21 4.40 9.29
C SER A 80 9.43 5.84 8.78
N LEU A 81 10.66 6.18 8.41
CA LEU A 81 10.98 7.47 7.81
C LEU A 81 10.34 7.62 6.42
N ALA A 82 10.39 6.59 5.58
CA ALA A 82 9.74 6.61 4.28
C ALA A 82 8.22 6.81 4.41
N LEU A 83 7.57 6.11 5.35
CA LEU A 83 6.14 6.28 5.61
C LEU A 83 5.82 7.70 6.12
N HIS A 84 6.64 8.24 7.01
CA HIS A 84 6.49 9.62 7.50
C HIS A 84 6.59 10.63 6.34
N GLN A 85 7.62 10.53 5.49
CA GLN A 85 7.79 11.40 4.33
C GLN A 85 6.62 11.29 3.34
N LEU A 86 6.08 10.09 3.13
CA LEU A 86 4.89 9.90 2.30
C LEU A 86 3.66 10.57 2.90
N ARG A 87 3.49 10.50 4.23
CA ARG A 87 2.43 11.22 4.96
C ARG A 87 2.58 12.73 4.83
N GLU A 88 3.77 13.28 5.04
CA GLU A 88 4.03 14.71 4.86
C GLU A 88 3.73 15.18 3.44
N LYS A 89 4.15 14.41 2.42
CA LYS A 89 3.84 14.72 1.02
C LYS A 89 2.34 14.69 0.75
N ALA A 90 1.61 13.75 1.33
CA ALA A 90 0.15 13.70 1.21
C ALA A 90 -0.54 14.89 1.87
N LEU A 91 -0.13 15.25 3.09
CA LEU A 91 -0.64 16.43 3.82
C LEU A 91 -0.38 17.72 3.04
N LYS A 92 0.83 17.89 2.49
CA LYS A 92 1.18 19.03 1.64
C LYS A 92 0.31 19.11 0.39
N ARG A 93 0.09 18.00 -0.33
CA ARG A 93 -0.82 17.96 -1.50
C ARG A 93 -2.26 18.28 -1.12
N ALA A 94 -2.73 17.73 0.00
CA ALA A 94 -4.07 17.96 0.52
C ALA A 94 -4.27 19.38 1.09
N LYS A 95 -3.18 20.14 1.32
CA LYS A 95 -3.18 21.41 2.06
C LYS A 95 -3.84 21.26 3.45
N LEU A 96 -3.57 20.14 4.11
CA LEU A 96 -4.10 19.81 5.44
C LEU A 96 -2.96 19.65 6.45
N SER A 97 -3.23 20.00 7.70
CA SER A 97 -2.43 19.54 8.83
C SER A 97 -2.90 18.17 9.30
N GLU A 98 -2.06 17.45 10.03
CA GLU A 98 -2.43 16.16 10.62
C GLU A 98 -3.64 16.31 11.57
N ASP A 99 -3.71 17.39 12.34
CA ASP A 99 -4.86 17.67 13.23
C ASP A 99 -6.19 17.73 12.48
N LYS A 100 -6.21 18.32 11.27
CA LYS A 100 -7.42 18.36 10.44
C LYS A 100 -7.83 16.98 9.93
N VAL A 101 -6.87 16.10 9.68
CA VAL A 101 -7.16 14.70 9.33
C VAL A 101 -7.78 13.98 10.53
N VAL A 102 -7.23 14.18 11.72
CA VAL A 102 -7.78 13.65 12.97
C VAL A 102 -9.21 14.18 13.21
N GLN A 103 -9.46 15.46 12.98
CA GLN A 103 -10.82 16.03 13.06
C GLN A 103 -11.80 15.33 12.10
N LYS A 104 -11.42 15.13 10.83
CA LYS A 104 -12.24 14.38 9.86
C LYS A 104 -12.51 12.94 10.29
N ILE A 105 -11.55 12.29 10.95
CA ILE A 105 -11.75 10.95 11.54
C ILE A 105 -12.82 11.00 12.64
N VAL A 106 -12.70 11.95 13.57
CA VAL A 106 -13.66 12.11 14.68
C VAL A 106 -15.06 12.42 14.17
N GLU A 107 -15.20 13.32 13.20
CA GLU A 107 -16.49 13.66 12.57
C GLU A 107 -17.13 12.44 11.91
N ARG A 108 -16.33 11.63 11.21
CA ARG A 108 -16.80 10.40 10.58
C ARG A 108 -17.26 9.36 11.59
N ASP A 109 -16.52 9.20 12.68
CA ASP A 109 -16.85 8.23 13.73
C ASP A 109 -18.10 8.66 14.49
N ALA A 110 -18.29 9.96 14.72
CA ALA A 110 -19.53 10.53 15.24
C ALA A 110 -20.72 10.29 14.29
N ALA A 111 -20.55 10.56 12.99
CA ALA A 111 -21.58 10.29 11.98
C ALA A 111 -21.98 8.82 11.96
N ARG A 112 -21.03 7.88 12.06
CA ARG A 112 -21.34 6.45 12.16
C ARG A 112 -22.12 6.09 13.43
N LYS A 113 -21.74 6.64 14.58
CA LYS A 113 -22.47 6.42 15.85
C LYS A 113 -23.90 6.92 15.77
N ASN A 114 -24.13 8.04 15.09
CA ASN A 114 -25.46 8.61 14.87
C ASN A 114 -26.24 7.94 13.72
N LYS A 115 -25.68 6.91 13.07
CA LYS A 115 -26.26 6.25 11.87
C LYS A 115 -26.43 7.19 10.65
N GLU A 116 -25.65 8.27 10.60
CA GLU A 116 -25.55 9.21 9.47
C GLU A 116 -24.59 8.65 8.41
N TYR A 117 -24.98 7.54 7.76
CA TYR A 117 -24.10 6.83 6.82
C TYR A 117 -23.69 7.65 5.59
N GLU A 118 -24.59 8.49 5.08
CA GLU A 118 -24.31 9.37 3.95
C GLU A 118 -23.21 10.39 4.28
N LYS A 119 -23.28 11.01 5.44
CA LYS A 119 -22.26 11.95 5.92
C LYS A 119 -20.92 11.27 6.13
N SER A 120 -20.92 10.07 6.72
CA SER A 120 -19.72 9.25 6.87
C SER A 120 -19.06 8.94 5.52
N ASP A 121 -19.85 8.61 4.50
CA ASP A 121 -19.35 8.34 3.16
C ASP A 121 -18.85 9.60 2.44
N SER A 122 -19.51 10.76 2.63
CA SER A 122 -19.03 12.04 2.10
C SER A 122 -17.65 12.38 2.65
N ILE A 123 -17.45 12.29 3.97
CA ILE A 123 -16.16 12.56 4.61
C ILE A 123 -15.07 11.62 4.05
N ARG A 124 -15.40 10.34 3.84
CA ARG A 124 -14.48 9.36 3.24
C ARG A 124 -14.10 9.75 1.82
N LYS A 125 -15.07 10.11 0.98
CA LYS A 125 -14.86 10.50 -0.42
C LYS A 125 -14.05 11.79 -0.53
N GLU A 126 -14.38 12.80 0.26
CA GLU A 126 -13.62 14.05 0.31
C GLU A 126 -12.16 13.83 0.73
N SER A 127 -11.94 13.02 1.76
CA SER A 127 -10.60 12.67 2.23
C SER A 127 -9.80 11.96 1.13
N ALA A 128 -10.42 10.97 0.46
CA ALA A 128 -9.80 10.24 -0.64
C ALA A 128 -9.49 11.14 -1.84
N ALA A 129 -10.39 12.08 -2.16
CA ALA A 129 -10.18 13.07 -3.23
C ALA A 129 -8.96 13.97 -2.96
N MET A 130 -8.66 14.25 -1.69
CA MET A 130 -7.45 14.98 -1.27
C MET A 130 -6.19 14.08 -1.15
N GLY A 131 -6.30 12.78 -1.41
CA GLY A 131 -5.19 11.84 -1.31
C GLY A 131 -4.98 11.23 0.09
N ILE A 132 -6.02 11.22 0.93
CA ILE A 132 -6.00 10.68 2.28
C ILE A 132 -7.06 9.58 2.42
N ALA A 133 -6.63 8.33 2.56
CA ALA A 133 -7.56 7.22 2.80
C ALA A 133 -7.68 6.93 4.29
N LEU A 134 -8.91 6.93 4.79
CA LEU A 134 -9.24 6.52 6.15
C LEU A 134 -9.43 4.99 6.18
N MET A 135 -8.79 4.33 7.14
CA MET A 135 -8.82 2.88 7.32
C MET A 135 -9.33 2.54 8.71
N ASP A 136 -10.39 1.73 8.75
CA ASP A 136 -10.90 1.17 10.00
C ASP A 136 -10.06 -0.04 10.40
N SER A 137 -9.61 -0.07 11.65
CA SER A 137 -9.06 -1.26 12.28
C SER A 137 -9.78 -1.52 13.62
N PRO A 138 -9.61 -2.71 14.22
CA PRO A 138 -10.11 -2.99 15.57
C PRO A 138 -9.59 -2.00 16.63
N ASP A 139 -8.42 -1.41 16.40
CA ASP A 139 -7.76 -0.46 17.31
C ASP A 139 -8.18 1.00 17.06
N GLY A 140 -9.01 1.25 16.05
CA GLY A 140 -9.53 2.57 15.70
C GLY A 140 -9.36 2.93 14.23
N THR A 141 -9.78 4.14 13.88
CA THR A 141 -9.63 4.67 12.52
C THR A 141 -8.23 5.29 12.37
N THR A 142 -7.46 4.78 11.41
CA THR A 142 -6.15 5.34 11.02
C THR A 142 -6.23 5.92 9.61
N TRP A 143 -5.17 6.58 9.14
CA TRP A 143 -5.11 7.08 7.77
C TRP A 143 -3.81 6.72 7.06
N ARG A 144 -3.88 6.61 5.73
CA ARG A 144 -2.72 6.43 4.85
C ARG A 144 -2.77 7.36 3.63
N PRO A 145 -1.62 7.76 3.10
CA PRO A 145 -1.51 8.41 1.80
C PRO A 145 -2.11 7.56 0.68
N VAL A 146 -2.85 8.18 -0.23
CA VAL A 146 -3.27 7.60 -1.50
C VAL A 146 -3.10 8.61 -2.64
N VAL A 147 -3.18 8.13 -3.88
CA VAL A 147 -3.22 9.01 -5.05
C VAL A 147 -4.57 9.73 -5.04
N PRO A 148 -4.61 11.08 -5.12
CA PRO A 148 -5.85 11.84 -5.24
C PRO A 148 -6.69 11.37 -6.43
N SER A 149 -8.01 11.29 -6.28
CA SER A 149 -8.90 10.75 -7.31
C SER A 149 -8.81 11.49 -8.66
N ALA A 150 -8.54 12.80 -8.64
CA ALA A 150 -8.30 13.57 -9.86
C ALA A 150 -7.07 13.09 -10.65
N LEU A 151 -5.96 12.82 -9.96
CA LEU A 151 -4.74 12.29 -10.56
C LEU A 151 -4.93 10.84 -11.06
N GLN A 152 -5.77 10.05 -10.37
CA GLN A 152 -6.10 8.70 -10.83
C GLN A 152 -6.87 8.70 -12.16
N GLN A 153 -7.77 9.67 -12.35
CA GLN A 153 -8.53 9.82 -13.60
C GLN A 153 -7.63 10.23 -14.77
N GLU A 154 -6.69 11.15 -14.54
CA GLU A 154 -5.70 11.54 -15.54
C GLU A 154 -4.80 10.35 -15.95
N LEU A 155 -4.28 9.59 -14.97
CA LEU A 155 -3.46 8.40 -15.25
C LEU A 155 -4.23 7.31 -16.01
N ALA A 156 -5.51 7.13 -15.70
CA ALA A 156 -6.37 6.16 -16.37
C ALA A 156 -6.74 6.58 -17.81
N SER A 157 -6.78 7.89 -18.09
CA SER A 157 -7.00 8.40 -19.46
C SER A 157 -5.75 8.38 -20.34
N ALA A 158 -4.57 8.25 -19.73
CA ALA A 158 -3.28 8.21 -20.41
C ALA A 158 -2.74 6.78 -20.65
N SER A 159 -3.46 5.76 -20.17
CA SER A 159 -3.14 4.33 -20.34
C SER A 159 -4.08 3.69 -21.37
#